data_AF-A0A6P8J4Q5-F1
#
_entry.id   AF-A0A6P8J4Q5-F1
#
_cell.length_a   1.000
_cell.length_b   1.000
_cell.length_c   1.000
_cell.angle_alpha   90.00
_cell.angle_beta   90.00
_cell.angle_gamma   90.00
#
_symmetry.space_group_name_H-M   'P 1'
#
loop_
_entity.id
_entity.type
_entity.pdbx_description
1 polymer ?
#
loop_
_entity_poly.entity_id
_entity_poly.type
_entity_poly.pdbx_seq_one_letter_code
_entity_poly.pdbx_strand_id
1 'polypeptide(L)'
;MSSTTKQLFPLSMGRKRVGLLLSPKKKRKSVFDSFIELCSETGIELIEIDLNIPLEDQGPFDIILQKITDYMAQATDGDEHALKTIQSLEHYLDCHPEVKVLDPLDCVQKLCNRLVSYQVMKQCEFIEDGIRTYMPNFVRIDSTDLDENIRRIRTANVQFPMVCKPLIGHGSDQSHRMSLLFNEDGLKDVTPPCVVQHFVNHNAILYKVFVAANHYHTVDRPSIKNFYKKKDNQPTIFFNSHDVSKAESSSHLSQLDEIDNTGKATPTDEVVVAKIVNKLQNELGLSMFGIDIVIEKGTSNHVVIDINYFPGYEGAPSFPADMVNYINQILFTDQNGV
;
A
#
# COMPACT_ATOMS: atom_id res chain seq x y z
N MET A 1 -21.52 1.87 39.66
CA MET A 1 -20.62 0.70 39.51
C MET A 1 -21.34 -0.31 38.64
N SER A 2 -21.15 -0.20 37.33
CA SER A 2 -21.82 -1.06 36.35
C SER A 2 -20.90 -2.24 36.03
N SER A 3 -21.33 -3.42 36.46
CA SER A 3 -20.70 -4.71 36.22
C SER A 3 -20.72 -5.02 34.72
N THR A 4 -19.57 -4.93 34.06
CA THR A 4 -19.39 -5.42 32.68
C THR A 4 -19.36 -6.95 32.72
N THR A 5 -20.46 -7.57 32.32
CA THR A 5 -20.57 -9.02 32.17
C THR A 5 -19.62 -9.47 31.06
N LYS A 6 -18.51 -10.12 31.42
CA LYS A 6 -17.66 -10.85 30.48
C LYS A 6 -18.52 -11.97 29.87
N GLN A 7 -18.84 -11.87 28.58
CA GLN A 7 -19.36 -13.00 27.82
C GLN A 7 -18.30 -14.10 27.85
N LEU A 8 -18.60 -15.21 28.54
CA LEU A 8 -17.80 -16.42 28.45
C LEU A 8 -18.10 -17.09 27.11
N PHE A 9 -17.08 -17.18 26.25
CA PHE A 9 -17.10 -18.04 25.08
C PHE A 9 -17.09 -19.52 25.52
N PRO A 10 -17.89 -20.41 24.89
CA PRO A 10 -18.00 -21.80 25.31
C PRO A 10 -16.67 -22.56 25.10
N LEU A 11 -16.21 -23.18 26.18
CA LEU A 11 -15.05 -24.08 26.23
C LEU A 11 -15.42 -25.46 25.63
N SER A 12 -15.46 -25.60 24.29
CA SER A 12 -15.36 -26.93 23.65
C SER A 12 -15.04 -26.95 22.13
N MET A 13 -14.35 -25.96 21.58
CA MET A 13 -13.71 -26.08 20.25
C MET A 13 -12.22 -25.81 20.40
N GLY A 14 -11.37 -26.57 19.70
CA GLY A 14 -9.92 -26.38 19.74
C GLY A 14 -9.53 -24.92 19.49
N ARG A 15 -8.42 -24.46 20.07
CA ARG A 15 -7.90 -23.10 19.83
C ARG A 15 -7.77 -22.89 18.32
N LYS A 16 -8.28 -21.75 17.85
CA LYS A 16 -8.16 -21.35 16.44
C LYS A 16 -6.72 -20.95 16.15
N ARG A 17 -6.13 -21.45 15.07
CA ARG A 17 -4.69 -21.34 14.75
C ARG A 17 -4.49 -20.41 13.57
N VAL A 18 -3.77 -19.31 13.77
CA VAL A 18 -3.44 -18.33 12.72
C VAL A 18 -1.95 -18.39 12.43
N GLY A 19 -1.60 -18.86 11.23
CA GLY A 19 -0.24 -18.86 10.72
C GLY A 19 0.21 -17.47 10.28
N LEU A 20 1.41 -17.06 10.66
CA LEU A 20 1.99 -15.76 10.37
C LEU A 20 3.16 -15.90 9.39
N LEU A 21 2.98 -15.39 8.18
CA LEU A 21 4.02 -15.27 7.14
C LEU A 21 4.43 -13.80 6.98
N LEU A 22 5.15 -13.28 7.98
CA LEU A 22 5.55 -11.88 8.06
C LEU A 22 7.06 -11.73 8.24
N SER A 23 7.67 -10.79 7.51
CA SER A 23 9.10 -10.52 7.65
C SER A 23 9.46 -10.03 9.06
N PRO A 24 10.68 -10.32 9.56
CA PRO A 24 11.12 -9.82 10.87
C PRO A 24 11.02 -8.29 11.00
N LYS A 25 11.23 -7.55 9.90
CA LYS A 25 11.08 -6.09 9.84
C LYS A 25 9.63 -5.64 10.10
N LYS A 26 8.65 -6.43 9.67
CA LYS A 26 7.22 -6.16 9.86
C LYS A 26 6.78 -6.43 11.30
N LYS A 27 7.29 -7.53 11.89
CA LYS A 27 6.98 -7.94 13.28
C LYS A 27 7.52 -6.96 14.32
N ARG A 28 8.68 -6.34 14.10
CA ARG A 28 9.29 -5.35 15.02
C ARG A 28 8.53 -4.02 15.17
N LYS A 29 7.39 -3.84 14.51
CA LYS A 29 6.62 -2.61 14.63
C LYS A 29 5.72 -2.72 15.86
N SER A 30 5.71 -1.68 16.70
CA SER A 30 4.92 -1.65 17.95
C SER A 30 3.44 -1.99 17.76
N VAL A 31 2.86 -1.56 16.64
CA VAL A 31 1.49 -1.88 16.25
C VAL A 31 1.25 -3.41 16.18
N PHE A 32 2.26 -4.19 15.81
CA PHE A 32 2.17 -5.64 15.74
C PHE A 32 2.34 -6.32 17.10
N ASP A 33 3.11 -5.73 18.02
CA ASP A 33 3.20 -6.20 19.41
C ASP A 33 1.83 -6.11 20.09
N SER A 34 1.13 -4.98 19.94
CA SER A 34 -0.24 -4.82 20.45
C SER A 34 -1.23 -5.79 19.81
N PHE A 35 -1.05 -6.11 18.52
CA PHE A 35 -1.88 -7.10 17.83
C PHE A 35 -1.68 -8.51 18.41
N ILE A 36 -0.44 -8.91 18.67
CA ILE A 36 -0.11 -10.21 19.28
C ILE A 36 -0.71 -10.31 20.69
N GLU A 37 -0.57 -9.25 21.49
CA GLU A 37 -1.12 -9.18 22.84
C GLU A 37 -2.64 -9.36 22.83
N LEU A 38 -3.35 -8.60 21.98
CA LEU A 38 -4.81 -8.71 21.84
C LEU A 38 -5.26 -10.10 21.35
N CYS A 39 -4.53 -10.73 20.42
CA CYS A 39 -4.86 -12.10 19.99
C CYS A 39 -4.82 -13.09 21.15
N SER A 40 -3.86 -12.96 22.07
CA SER A 40 -3.70 -13.86 23.21
C SER A 40 -4.91 -13.86 24.16
N GLU A 41 -5.70 -12.79 24.16
CA GLU A 41 -6.92 -12.64 24.96
C GLU A 41 -8.17 -13.26 24.31
N THR A 42 -8.10 -13.63 23.03
CA THR A 42 -9.27 -14.04 22.20
C THR A 42 -9.35 -15.54 21.92
N GLY A 43 -8.44 -16.34 22.49
CA GLY A 43 -8.39 -17.79 22.25
C GLY A 43 -7.77 -18.19 20.91
N ILE A 44 -7.18 -17.23 20.20
CA ILE A 44 -6.40 -17.41 18.98
C ILE A 44 -4.96 -17.79 19.33
N GLU A 45 -4.47 -18.87 18.74
CA GLU A 45 -3.06 -19.27 18.76
C GLU A 45 -2.37 -18.71 17.51
N LEU A 46 -1.40 -17.82 17.70
CA LEU A 46 -0.55 -17.31 16.63
C LEU A 46 0.67 -18.21 16.45
N ILE A 47 0.95 -18.62 15.21
CA ILE A 47 2.05 -19.52 14.87
C ILE A 47 2.92 -18.85 13.82
N GLU A 48 4.20 -18.69 14.10
CA GLU A 48 5.14 -18.25 13.07
C GLU A 48 5.41 -19.41 12.11
N ILE A 49 5.11 -19.21 10.83
CA ILE A 49 5.37 -20.22 9.81
C ILE A 49 6.83 -20.08 9.34
N ASP A 50 7.56 -21.19 9.38
CA ASP A 50 8.87 -21.33 8.74
C ASP A 50 8.68 -21.97 7.36
N LEU A 51 8.97 -21.21 6.30
CA LEU A 51 8.87 -21.68 4.92
C LEU A 51 9.97 -22.70 4.55
N ASN A 52 10.94 -22.96 5.43
CA ASN A 52 11.93 -24.04 5.26
C ASN A 52 11.44 -25.41 5.78
N ILE A 53 10.30 -25.43 6.46
CA ILE A 53 9.67 -26.65 7.00
C ILE A 53 8.36 -26.89 6.23
N PRO A 54 7.99 -28.14 5.91
CA PRO A 54 6.68 -28.41 5.29
C PRO A 54 5.53 -27.79 6.08
N LEU A 55 4.58 -27.16 5.39
CA LEU A 55 3.40 -26.53 6.00
C LEU A 55 2.51 -27.56 6.72
N GLU A 56 2.46 -28.79 6.20
CA GLU A 56 1.77 -29.94 6.80
C GLU A 56 2.23 -30.25 8.23
N ASP A 57 3.51 -30.04 8.52
CA ASP A 57 4.11 -30.33 9.83
C ASP A 57 3.88 -29.21 10.85
N GLN A 58 3.38 -28.05 10.40
CA GLN A 58 3.18 -26.85 11.22
C GLN A 58 1.70 -26.57 11.49
N GLY A 59 0.83 -27.04 10.58
CA GLY A 59 -0.63 -26.96 10.67
C GLY A 59 -1.24 -27.93 11.69
N PRO A 60 -2.58 -28.10 11.70
CA PRO A 60 -3.53 -27.41 10.84
C PRO A 60 -3.64 -25.91 11.17
N PHE A 61 -3.91 -25.08 10.16
CA PHE A 61 -4.21 -23.66 10.31
C PHE A 61 -5.69 -23.40 10.02
N ASP A 62 -6.28 -22.39 10.66
CA ASP A 62 -7.59 -21.85 10.26
C ASP A 62 -7.41 -20.65 9.30
N ILE A 63 -6.40 -19.82 9.56
CA ILE A 63 -6.06 -18.65 8.75
C ILE A 63 -4.54 -18.60 8.54
N ILE A 64 -4.09 -18.18 7.35
CA ILE A 64 -2.73 -17.73 7.10
C ILE A 64 -2.74 -16.23 6.83
N LEU A 65 -2.18 -15.44 7.76
CA LEU A 65 -1.94 -14.01 7.60
C LEU A 65 -0.56 -13.80 6.97
N GLN A 66 -0.52 -13.24 5.76
CA GLN A 66 0.70 -13.20 4.96
C GLN A 66 1.07 -11.81 4.48
N LYS A 67 2.39 -11.56 4.44
CA LYS A 67 3.01 -10.49 3.67
C LYS A 67 4.28 -11.01 3.02
N ILE A 68 4.12 -11.78 1.95
CA ILE A 68 5.23 -12.39 1.18
C ILE A 68 5.59 -11.62 -0.09
N THR A 69 5.24 -10.34 -0.17
CA THR A 69 5.54 -9.48 -1.34
C THR A 69 7.01 -9.46 -1.74
N ASP A 70 7.91 -9.67 -0.78
CA ASP A 70 9.36 -9.70 -1.02
C ASP A 70 9.75 -10.97 -1.79
N TYR A 71 9.18 -12.14 -1.43
CA TYR A 71 9.33 -13.37 -2.20
C TYR A 71 8.69 -13.25 -3.59
N MET A 72 7.52 -12.60 -3.70
CA MET A 72 6.86 -12.39 -5.01
C MET A 72 7.71 -11.52 -5.94
N ALA A 73 8.36 -10.48 -5.40
CA ALA A 73 9.29 -9.65 -6.16
C ALA A 73 10.54 -10.44 -6.59
N GLN A 74 11.15 -11.18 -5.66
CA GLN A 74 12.33 -12.02 -5.94
C GLN A 74 12.03 -13.09 -7.01
N ALA A 75 10.88 -13.76 -6.92
CA ALA A 75 10.46 -14.75 -7.91
C ALA A 75 10.26 -14.11 -9.30
N THR A 76 9.73 -12.88 -9.35
CA THR A 76 9.60 -12.11 -10.60
C THR A 76 10.96 -11.76 -11.20
N ASP A 77 11.96 -11.48 -10.35
CA ASP A 77 13.34 -11.20 -10.75
C ASP A 77 14.15 -12.48 -11.09
N GLY A 78 13.52 -13.66 -11.05
CA GLY A 78 14.12 -14.93 -11.44
C GLY A 78 14.76 -15.73 -10.31
N ASP A 79 14.51 -15.40 -9.04
CA ASP A 79 14.97 -16.19 -7.91
C ASP A 79 14.21 -17.53 -7.82
N GLU A 80 14.92 -18.63 -8.13
CA GLU A 80 14.34 -19.98 -8.13
C GLU A 80 13.86 -20.44 -6.75
N HIS A 81 14.52 -20.01 -5.67
CA HIS A 81 14.14 -20.40 -4.31
C HIS A 81 12.84 -19.70 -3.91
N ALA A 82 12.72 -18.41 -4.19
CA ALA A 82 11.49 -17.66 -3.97
C ALA A 82 10.33 -18.21 -4.79
N LEU A 83 10.57 -18.57 -6.06
CA LEU A 83 9.57 -19.20 -6.92
C LEU A 83 9.07 -20.54 -6.35
N LYS A 84 10.00 -21.44 -5.98
CA LYS A 84 9.65 -22.74 -5.35
C LYS A 84 8.90 -22.57 -4.03
N THR A 85 9.27 -21.55 -3.26
CA THR A 85 8.62 -21.23 -1.98
C THR A 85 7.18 -20.80 -2.19
N ILE A 86 6.91 -19.91 -3.16
CA ILE A 86 5.55 -19.48 -3.50
C ILE A 86 4.73 -20.67 -4.02
N GLN A 87 5.28 -21.47 -4.93
CA GLN A 87 4.60 -22.64 -5.48
C GLN A 87 4.26 -23.68 -4.40
N SER A 88 5.13 -23.86 -3.41
CA SER A 88 4.88 -24.79 -2.29
C SER A 88 3.75 -24.28 -1.39
N LEU A 89 3.68 -22.96 -1.16
CA LEU A 89 2.58 -22.34 -0.42
C LEU A 89 1.26 -22.44 -1.20
N GLU A 90 1.27 -22.12 -2.50
CA GLU A 90 0.09 -22.27 -3.37
C GLU A 90 -0.43 -23.72 -3.37
N HIS A 91 0.47 -24.69 -3.50
CA HIS A 91 0.10 -26.11 -3.46
C HIS A 91 -0.54 -26.52 -2.14
N TYR A 92 0.00 -26.05 -1.00
CA TYR A 92 -0.61 -26.29 0.31
C TYR A 92 -2.02 -25.69 0.39
N LEU A 93 -2.20 -24.45 -0.07
CA LEU A 93 -3.51 -23.79 -0.06
C LEU A 93 -4.53 -24.47 -0.97
N ASP A 94 -4.10 -25.00 -2.12
CA ASP A 94 -4.95 -25.79 -3.02
C ASP A 94 -5.39 -27.12 -2.40
N CYS A 95 -4.52 -27.75 -1.61
CA CYS A 95 -4.82 -28.98 -0.87
C CYS A 95 -5.70 -28.72 0.38
N HIS A 96 -5.75 -27.50 0.88
CA HIS A 96 -6.43 -27.09 2.11
C HIS A 96 -7.41 -25.92 1.91
N PRO A 97 -8.50 -26.09 1.15
CA PRO A 97 -9.46 -25.02 0.87
C PRO A 97 -10.21 -24.50 2.12
N GLU A 98 -10.16 -25.22 3.23
CA GLU A 98 -10.65 -24.77 4.53
C GLU A 98 -9.80 -23.65 5.15
N VAL A 99 -8.51 -23.56 4.81
CA VAL A 99 -7.58 -22.54 5.31
C VAL A 99 -7.86 -21.22 4.61
N LYS A 100 -8.23 -20.18 5.36
CA LYS A 100 -8.42 -18.84 4.78
C LYS A 100 -7.09 -18.12 4.67
N VAL A 101 -6.90 -17.31 3.63
CA VAL A 101 -5.66 -16.55 3.41
C VAL A 101 -5.94 -15.07 3.48
N LEU A 102 -5.19 -14.36 4.31
CA LEU A 102 -5.30 -12.92 4.51
C LEU A 102 -4.04 -12.19 4.03
N ASP A 103 -4.07 -11.51 2.89
CA ASP A 103 -5.07 -11.56 1.81
C ASP A 103 -4.71 -12.61 0.74
N PRO A 104 -5.65 -13.03 -0.14
CA PRO A 104 -5.37 -13.98 -1.22
C PRO A 104 -4.17 -13.58 -2.08
N LEU A 105 -3.34 -14.56 -2.47
CA LEU A 105 -2.05 -14.31 -3.12
C LEU A 105 -2.20 -13.62 -4.49
N ASP A 106 -3.21 -14.01 -5.26
CA ASP A 106 -3.55 -13.44 -6.57
C ASP A 106 -3.98 -11.96 -6.45
N CYS A 107 -4.74 -11.64 -5.41
CA CYS A 107 -5.16 -10.28 -5.09
C CYS A 107 -3.96 -9.42 -4.69
N VAL A 108 -3.05 -9.96 -3.88
CA VAL A 108 -1.81 -9.26 -3.49
C VAL A 108 -0.86 -9.05 -4.67
N GLN A 109 -0.80 -9.99 -5.61
CA GLN A 109 0.03 -9.89 -6.81
C GLN A 109 -0.29 -8.65 -7.66
N LYS A 110 -1.55 -8.19 -7.67
CA LYS A 110 -1.98 -6.95 -8.34
C LYS A 110 -1.20 -5.71 -7.85
N LEU A 111 -0.70 -5.73 -6.61
CA LEU A 111 0.06 -4.63 -6.00
C LEU A 111 1.58 -4.76 -6.14
N CYS A 112 2.10 -5.92 -6.56
CA CYS A 112 3.55 -6.12 -6.76
C CYS A 112 4.11 -5.33 -7.96
N ASN A 113 3.28 -5.04 -8.96
CA ASN A 113 3.67 -4.32 -10.17
C ASN A 113 2.92 -2.97 -10.27
N ARG A 114 3.67 -1.86 -10.30
CA ARG A 114 3.05 -0.52 -10.37
C ARG A 114 2.20 -0.32 -11.61
N LEU A 115 2.53 -0.92 -12.75
CA LEU A 115 1.69 -0.80 -13.95
C LEU A 115 0.29 -1.39 -13.71
N VAL A 116 0.22 -2.55 -13.07
CA VAL A 116 -1.05 -3.23 -12.75
C VAL A 116 -1.84 -2.44 -11.71
N SER A 117 -1.21 -2.08 -10.59
CA SER A 117 -1.91 -1.32 -9.55
C SER A 117 -2.35 0.06 -10.03
N TYR A 118 -1.61 0.70 -10.93
CA TYR A 118 -1.95 2.00 -11.48
C TYR A 118 -3.13 1.89 -12.46
N GLN A 119 -3.23 0.80 -13.21
CA GLN A 119 -4.40 0.51 -14.03
C GLN A 119 -5.65 0.28 -13.20
N VAL A 120 -5.55 -0.45 -12.07
CA VAL A 120 -6.67 -0.62 -11.13
C VAL A 120 -7.11 0.73 -10.56
N MET A 121 -6.18 1.55 -10.09
CA MET A 121 -6.50 2.89 -9.57
C MET A 121 -7.14 3.79 -10.64
N LYS A 122 -6.73 3.66 -11.92
CA LYS A 122 -7.36 4.35 -13.05
C LYS A 122 -8.79 3.92 -13.34
N GLN A 123 -9.16 2.67 -13.06
CA GLN A 123 -10.53 2.19 -13.20
C GLN A 123 -11.42 2.68 -12.05
N CYS A 124 -10.82 3.05 -10.92
CA CYS A 124 -11.50 3.57 -9.74
C CYS A 124 -11.74 5.08 -9.76
N GLU A 125 -11.46 5.81 -10.84
CA GLU A 125 -11.73 7.25 -10.93
C GLU A 125 -13.24 7.56 -10.89
N PHE A 126 -13.62 8.67 -10.27
CA PHE A 126 -15.02 9.13 -10.22
C PHE A 126 -15.10 10.63 -9.91
N ILE A 127 -16.32 11.16 -10.00
CA ILE A 127 -16.67 12.51 -9.52
C ILE A 127 -17.81 12.36 -8.52
N GLU A 128 -17.67 12.99 -7.35
CA GLU A 128 -18.70 13.05 -6.30
C GLU A 128 -18.90 14.52 -5.91
N ASP A 129 -20.12 15.05 -6.00
CA ASP A 129 -20.43 16.45 -5.64
C ASP A 129 -19.47 17.51 -6.23
N GLY A 130 -19.01 17.27 -7.47
CA GLY A 130 -18.07 18.14 -8.16
C GLY A 130 -16.60 17.97 -7.75
N ILE A 131 -16.30 17.12 -6.77
CA ILE A 131 -14.94 16.70 -6.40
C ILE A 131 -14.51 15.55 -7.29
N ARG A 132 -13.42 15.73 -8.03
CA ARG A 132 -12.85 14.66 -8.85
C ARG A 132 -11.89 13.82 -8.03
N THR A 133 -12.08 12.50 -8.08
CA THR A 133 -11.07 11.53 -7.68
C THR A 133 -10.42 10.95 -8.91
N TYR A 134 -9.09 11.08 -9.00
CA TYR A 134 -8.36 10.54 -10.14
C TYR A 134 -6.95 10.07 -9.79
N MET A 135 -6.35 9.32 -10.69
CA MET A 135 -4.93 9.01 -10.67
C MET A 135 -4.20 9.89 -11.70
N PRO A 136 -3.01 10.44 -11.44
CA PRO A 136 -2.29 11.19 -12.46
C PRO A 136 -1.96 10.31 -13.67
N ASN A 137 -1.94 10.90 -14.87
CA ASN A 137 -1.51 10.19 -16.08
C ASN A 137 -0.10 9.62 -15.88
N PHE A 138 0.13 8.43 -16.42
CA PHE A 138 1.41 7.75 -16.29
C PHE A 138 1.71 6.91 -17.54
N VAL A 139 2.98 6.55 -17.70
CA VAL A 139 3.45 5.67 -18.78
C VAL A 139 4.62 4.81 -18.31
N ARG A 140 4.70 3.60 -18.86
CA ARG A 140 5.84 2.70 -18.64
C ARG A 140 6.97 3.01 -19.61
N ILE A 141 8.19 3.05 -19.08
CA ILE A 141 9.43 3.24 -19.82
C ILE A 141 10.27 1.97 -19.66
N ASP A 142 10.70 1.40 -20.78
CA ASP A 142 11.40 0.11 -20.85
C ASP A 142 12.84 0.21 -21.32
N SER A 143 13.21 1.32 -21.97
CA SER A 143 14.50 1.51 -22.62
C SER A 143 15.04 2.91 -22.33
N THR A 144 16.32 3.11 -22.65
CA THR A 144 16.98 4.43 -22.57
C THR A 144 16.83 5.24 -23.87
N ASP A 145 16.01 4.78 -24.84
CA ASP A 145 15.74 5.50 -26.09
C ASP A 145 14.91 6.76 -25.80
N LEU A 146 15.56 7.91 -25.88
CA LEU A 146 14.96 9.20 -25.56
C LEU A 146 13.80 9.55 -26.50
N ASP A 147 13.93 9.32 -27.80
CA ASP A 147 12.92 9.69 -28.79
C ASP A 147 11.67 8.82 -28.63
N GLU A 148 11.86 7.52 -28.38
CA GLU A 148 10.77 6.61 -28.02
C GLU A 148 10.06 7.06 -26.74
N ASN A 149 10.84 7.35 -25.70
CA ASN A 149 10.30 7.75 -24.40
C ASN A 149 9.52 9.06 -24.48
N ILE A 150 10.01 10.05 -25.22
CA ILE A 150 9.29 11.30 -25.47
C ILE A 150 7.96 11.04 -26.19
N ARG A 151 7.94 10.19 -27.23
CA ARG A 151 6.70 9.83 -27.94
C ARG A 151 5.70 9.15 -27.00
N ARG A 152 6.16 8.18 -26.19
CA ARG A 152 5.32 7.47 -25.20
C ARG A 152 4.72 8.43 -24.18
N ILE A 153 5.54 9.32 -23.61
CA ILE A 153 5.13 10.34 -22.62
C ILE A 153 4.07 11.30 -23.20
N ARG A 154 4.31 11.82 -24.42
CA ARG A 154 3.35 12.70 -25.11
C ARG A 154 2.04 11.99 -25.41
N THR A 155 2.10 10.74 -25.86
CA THR A 155 0.91 9.93 -26.15
C THR A 155 0.08 9.65 -24.90
N ALA A 156 0.74 9.38 -23.77
CA ALA A 156 0.09 9.19 -22.48
C ALA A 156 -0.38 10.49 -21.80
N ASN A 157 -0.18 11.65 -22.44
CA ASN A 157 -0.48 12.98 -21.90
C ASN A 157 0.10 13.19 -20.49
N VAL A 158 1.37 12.79 -20.32
CA VAL A 158 2.16 13.07 -19.11
C VAL A 158 2.94 14.36 -19.33
N GLN A 159 2.82 15.29 -18.39
CA GLN A 159 3.42 16.63 -18.49
C GLN A 159 4.46 16.86 -17.40
N PHE A 160 5.44 17.72 -17.68
CA PHE A 160 6.39 18.19 -16.67
C PHE A 160 5.73 19.16 -15.66
N PRO A 161 6.14 19.13 -14.38
CA PRO A 161 7.06 18.16 -13.79
C PRO A 161 6.44 16.76 -13.69
N MET A 162 7.28 15.73 -13.68
CA MET A 162 6.85 14.33 -13.56
C MET A 162 7.75 13.55 -12.61
N VAL A 163 7.17 12.57 -11.91
CA VAL A 163 7.87 11.66 -11.02
C VAL A 163 8.17 10.37 -11.75
N CYS A 164 9.41 9.93 -11.71
CA CYS A 164 9.83 8.60 -12.12
C CYS A 164 9.93 7.69 -10.90
N LYS A 165 9.30 6.51 -10.98
CA LYS A 165 9.28 5.48 -9.93
C LYS A 165 9.71 4.14 -10.54
N PRO A 166 10.51 3.32 -9.85
CA PRO A 166 10.84 1.96 -10.29
C PRO A 166 9.57 1.15 -10.61
N LEU A 167 9.61 0.20 -11.54
CA LEU A 167 8.41 -0.59 -11.85
C LEU A 167 8.00 -1.50 -10.68
N ILE A 168 8.98 -2.03 -9.95
CA ILE A 168 8.78 -2.86 -8.76
C ILE A 168 8.32 -1.96 -7.61
N GLY A 169 7.13 -2.26 -7.08
CA GLY A 169 6.46 -1.46 -6.04
C GLY A 169 6.94 -1.71 -4.61
N HIS A 170 7.56 -2.87 -4.34
CA HIS A 170 7.86 -3.37 -2.99
C HIS A 170 9.21 -4.11 -2.91
N GLY A 171 9.63 -4.50 -1.72
CA GLY A 171 10.65 -5.55 -1.51
C GLY A 171 12.12 -5.12 -1.42
N SER A 172 12.50 -3.92 -1.86
CA SER A 172 13.90 -3.46 -1.74
C SER A 172 14.02 -1.95 -1.50
N ASP A 173 15.13 -1.52 -0.92
CA ASP A 173 15.45 -0.08 -0.77
C ASP A 173 15.54 0.63 -2.13
N GLN A 174 15.73 -0.12 -3.23
CA GLN A 174 15.73 0.41 -4.59
C GLN A 174 14.32 0.82 -5.06
N SER A 175 13.26 0.15 -4.60
CA SER A 175 11.85 0.44 -4.98
C SER A 175 11.36 1.84 -4.56
N HIS A 176 12.14 2.50 -3.70
CA HIS A 176 11.87 3.83 -3.14
C HIS A 176 12.76 4.94 -3.71
N ARG A 177 13.73 4.61 -4.60
CA ARG A 177 14.57 5.60 -5.28
C ARG A 177 13.80 6.20 -6.44
N MET A 178 13.42 7.47 -6.31
CA MET A 178 12.58 8.18 -7.27
C MET A 178 13.34 9.39 -7.82
N SER A 179 12.85 9.93 -8.94
CA SER A 179 13.33 11.20 -9.47
C SER A 179 12.19 12.11 -9.91
N LEU A 180 12.38 13.42 -9.78
CA LEU A 180 11.52 14.46 -10.33
C LEU A 180 12.20 15.06 -11.56
N LEU A 181 11.51 14.95 -12.69
CA LEU A 181 11.97 15.46 -13.97
C LEU A 181 11.23 16.77 -14.29
N PHE A 182 11.96 17.75 -14.82
CA PHE A 182 11.43 19.09 -15.10
C PHE A 182 11.44 19.46 -16.59
N ASN A 183 12.18 18.71 -17.41
CA ASN A 183 12.37 18.94 -18.84
C ASN A 183 12.82 17.65 -19.55
N GLU A 184 12.85 17.66 -20.88
CA GLU A 184 13.21 16.49 -21.69
C GLU A 184 14.65 16.03 -21.46
N ASP A 185 15.57 16.92 -21.08
CA ASP A 185 16.95 16.52 -20.74
C ASP A 185 17.01 15.60 -19.52
N GLY A 186 16.14 15.81 -18.53
CA GLY A 186 16.04 14.94 -17.36
C GLY A 186 15.61 13.50 -17.68
N LEU A 187 15.07 13.22 -18.87
CA LEU A 187 14.77 11.84 -19.28
C LEU A 187 16.02 10.98 -19.46
N LYS A 188 17.20 11.60 -19.64
CA LYS A 188 18.50 10.90 -19.67
C LYS A 188 18.87 10.29 -18.32
N ASP A 189 18.27 10.77 -17.24
CA ASP A 189 18.51 10.33 -15.87
C ASP A 189 17.61 9.17 -15.42
N VAL A 190 16.66 8.77 -16.28
CA VAL A 190 15.72 7.69 -15.98
C VAL A 190 16.42 6.34 -16.03
N THR A 191 16.10 5.46 -15.08
CA THR A 191 16.58 4.07 -15.04
C THR A 191 15.41 3.11 -15.32
N PRO A 192 15.28 2.59 -16.56
CA PRO A 192 14.28 1.59 -16.89
C PRO A 192 14.59 0.21 -16.26
N PRO A 193 13.59 -0.66 -16.04
CA PRO A 193 12.17 -0.41 -16.27
C PRO A 193 11.54 0.44 -15.16
N CYS A 194 10.76 1.45 -15.54
CA CYS A 194 10.13 2.37 -14.60
C CYS A 194 8.78 2.88 -15.08
N VAL A 195 8.06 3.54 -14.18
CA VAL A 195 6.85 4.28 -14.47
C VAL A 195 7.13 5.77 -14.30
N VAL A 196 6.75 6.54 -15.30
CA VAL A 196 6.80 8.00 -15.27
C VAL A 196 5.37 8.52 -15.13
N GLN A 197 5.13 9.33 -14.11
CA GLN A 197 3.80 9.80 -13.71
C GLN A 197 3.80 11.33 -13.60
N HIS A 198 2.73 11.97 -14.07
CA HIS A 198 2.56 13.42 -13.91
C HIS A 198 2.60 13.82 -12.43
N PHE A 199 3.40 14.83 -12.10
CA PHE A 199 3.46 15.36 -10.74
C PHE A 199 2.34 16.37 -10.52
N VAL A 200 1.55 16.15 -9.47
CA VAL A 200 0.46 17.05 -9.07
C VAL A 200 0.94 17.89 -7.89
N ASN A 201 0.82 19.22 -8.00
CA ASN A 201 1.08 20.11 -6.86
C ASN A 201 0.03 19.91 -5.78
N HIS A 202 0.45 19.73 -4.53
CA HIS A 202 -0.44 19.33 -3.43
C HIS A 202 -0.02 19.90 -2.07
N ASN A 203 0.70 21.03 -2.08
CA ASN A 203 1.06 21.77 -0.88
C ASN A 203 1.82 20.94 0.18
N ALA A 204 2.69 20.02 -0.26
CA ALA A 204 3.59 19.25 0.62
C ALA A 204 2.89 18.37 1.67
N ILE A 205 1.62 17.99 1.47
CA ILE A 205 0.89 17.11 2.40
C ILE A 205 0.43 15.84 1.69
N LEU A 206 0.77 14.70 2.29
CA LEU A 206 0.31 13.37 1.88
C LEU A 206 -0.68 12.84 2.92
N TYR A 207 -1.83 12.38 2.46
CA TYR A 207 -2.82 11.70 3.28
C TYR A 207 -2.70 10.19 3.06
N LYS A 208 -2.15 9.49 4.06
CA LYS A 208 -2.08 8.03 4.09
C LYS A 208 -3.36 7.48 4.66
N VAL A 209 -4.16 6.82 3.83
CA VAL A 209 -5.38 6.12 4.25
C VAL A 209 -5.02 4.66 4.46
N PHE A 210 -5.05 4.22 5.71
CA PHE A 210 -4.76 2.85 6.10
C PHE A 210 -6.05 2.07 6.25
N VAL A 211 -6.26 1.06 5.40
CA VAL A 211 -7.45 0.21 5.37
C VAL A 211 -7.19 -1.10 6.11
N ALA A 212 -8.08 -1.45 7.02
CA ALA A 212 -8.08 -2.72 7.74
C ALA A 212 -9.51 -3.27 7.79
N ALA A 213 -9.78 -4.26 6.94
CA ALA A 213 -11.11 -4.79 6.71
C ALA A 213 -12.11 -3.69 6.33
N ASN A 214 -13.12 -3.45 7.18
CA ASN A 214 -14.19 -2.48 6.95
C ASN A 214 -13.90 -1.09 7.57
N HIS A 215 -12.73 -0.90 8.18
CA HIS A 215 -12.33 0.36 8.78
C HIS A 215 -11.16 0.97 8.02
N TYR A 216 -11.05 2.30 8.06
CA TYR A 216 -9.86 2.99 7.60
C TYR A 216 -9.49 4.12 8.56
N HIS A 217 -8.20 4.47 8.55
CA HIS A 217 -7.67 5.60 9.30
C HIS A 217 -6.80 6.46 8.41
N THR A 218 -7.08 7.77 8.38
CA THR A 218 -6.29 8.74 7.61
C THR A 218 -5.24 9.38 8.49
N VAL A 219 -3.99 9.37 8.04
CA VAL A 219 -2.84 10.01 8.71
C VAL A 219 -2.19 10.98 7.73
N ASP A 220 -1.98 12.21 8.16
CA ASP A 220 -1.20 13.18 7.41
C ASP A 220 0.30 12.92 7.54
N ARG A 221 1.03 13.16 6.45
CA ARG A 221 2.48 13.02 6.37
C ARG A 221 3.08 14.17 5.58
N PRO A 222 4.33 14.55 5.86
CA PRO A 222 5.09 15.39 4.95
C PRO A 222 5.13 14.81 3.54
N SER A 223 5.11 15.67 2.53
CA SER A 223 5.18 15.28 1.12
C SER A 223 5.98 16.29 0.32
N ILE A 224 6.18 16.00 -0.96
CA ILE A 224 6.94 16.85 -1.88
C ILE A 224 6.22 18.19 -2.04
N LYS A 225 6.96 19.29 -1.88
CA LYS A 225 6.49 20.66 -2.11
C LYS A 225 6.08 20.90 -3.55
N ASN A 226 5.44 22.03 -3.77
CA ASN A 226 5.01 22.39 -5.11
C ASN A 226 6.21 22.67 -6.02
N PHE A 227 6.07 22.25 -7.27
CA PHE A 227 6.97 22.57 -8.36
C PHE A 227 6.17 23.07 -9.55
N TYR A 228 6.68 24.13 -10.17
CA TYR A 228 6.09 24.72 -11.36
C TYR A 228 7.03 24.52 -12.52
N LYS A 229 6.46 24.40 -13.72
CA LYS A 229 7.22 24.42 -14.96
C LYS A 229 7.94 25.76 -15.05
N LYS A 230 9.24 25.78 -14.70
CA LYS A 230 10.11 26.94 -14.94
C LYS A 230 10.63 26.87 -16.38
N LYS A 231 10.94 28.04 -16.96
CA LYS A 231 11.61 28.14 -18.25
C LYS A 231 13.07 27.66 -18.07
N ASP A 232 13.32 26.43 -18.53
CA ASP A 232 14.59 25.72 -18.78
C ASP A 232 15.70 25.74 -17.70
N ASN A 233 16.44 24.63 -17.61
CA ASN A 233 17.61 24.35 -16.74
C ASN A 233 17.39 23.90 -15.28
N GLN A 234 16.18 23.56 -14.82
CA GLN A 234 16.08 22.87 -13.53
C GLN A 234 16.60 21.43 -13.67
N PRO A 235 17.63 21.03 -12.90
CA PRO A 235 18.16 19.66 -12.95
C PRO A 235 17.18 18.67 -12.33
N THR A 236 17.30 17.41 -12.73
CA THR A 236 16.58 16.30 -12.09
C THR A 236 16.87 16.26 -10.59
N ILE A 237 15.82 16.08 -9.78
CA ILE A 237 15.96 15.87 -8.34
C ILE A 237 15.82 14.38 -8.08
N PHE A 238 16.84 13.77 -7.48
CA PHE A 238 16.79 12.38 -7.01
C PHE A 238 16.49 12.35 -5.51
N PHE A 239 15.61 11.44 -5.09
CA PHE A 239 15.24 11.31 -3.68
C PHE A 239 14.82 9.89 -3.33
N ASN A 240 14.85 9.56 -2.04
CA ASN A 240 14.21 8.36 -1.53
C ASN A 240 12.84 8.75 -0.94
N SER A 241 11.77 8.04 -1.30
CA SER A 241 10.42 8.35 -0.79
C SER A 241 10.32 8.26 0.73
N HIS A 242 11.13 7.41 1.37
CA HIS A 242 11.18 7.31 2.84
C HIS A 242 11.75 8.55 3.52
N ASP A 243 12.58 9.33 2.84
CA ASP A 243 13.20 10.53 3.42
C ASP A 243 12.24 11.73 3.34
N VAL A 244 11.22 11.64 2.49
CA VAL A 244 10.25 12.71 2.25
C VAL A 244 8.94 12.50 2.99
N SER A 245 8.44 11.26 3.10
CA SER A 245 7.05 10.99 3.52
C SER A 245 6.88 10.07 4.74
N LYS A 246 7.87 10.03 5.64
CA LYS A 246 7.71 9.47 7.00
C LYS A 246 7.33 10.56 8.00
N ALA A 247 6.88 10.14 9.20
CA ALA A 247 6.33 11.06 10.21
C ALA A 247 7.36 12.12 10.63
N GLU A 248 8.61 11.69 10.83
CA GLU A 248 9.74 12.53 11.24
C GLU A 248 10.52 13.12 10.05
N SER A 249 10.01 13.02 8.82
CA SER A 249 10.72 13.48 7.62
C SER A 249 10.75 15.01 7.54
N SER A 250 11.93 15.59 7.80
CA SER A 250 12.22 16.99 7.49
C SER A 250 13.24 17.08 6.35
N SER A 251 12.76 17.26 5.12
CA SER A 251 13.60 17.45 3.93
C SER A 251 13.33 18.83 3.34
N HIS A 252 14.33 19.41 2.65
CA HIS A 252 14.12 20.60 1.82
C HIS A 252 13.03 20.40 0.75
N LEU A 253 12.77 19.13 0.38
CA LEU A 253 11.69 18.76 -0.53
C LEU A 253 10.31 18.78 0.13
N SER A 254 10.21 18.74 1.45
CA SER A 254 8.92 18.78 2.17
C SER A 254 8.59 20.15 2.79
N GLN A 255 9.48 21.13 2.63
CA GLN A 255 9.25 22.50 3.09
C GLN A 255 8.66 23.34 1.95
N LEU A 256 7.47 23.89 2.16
CA LEU A 256 6.84 24.80 1.19
C LEU A 256 7.64 26.10 1.04
N ASP A 257 7.68 26.59 -0.20
CA ASP A 257 8.18 27.94 -0.48
C ASP A 257 7.20 28.97 0.09
N GLU A 258 7.71 30.14 0.52
CA GLU A 258 6.90 31.18 1.18
C GLU A 258 5.66 31.60 0.36
N ILE A 259 5.80 31.65 -0.96
CA ILE A 259 4.71 32.00 -1.89
C ILE A 259 3.53 31.04 -1.87
N ASP A 260 3.76 29.79 -1.47
CA ASP A 260 2.74 28.74 -1.41
C ASP A 260 2.27 28.48 0.03
N ASN A 261 2.95 29.07 1.01
CA ASN A 261 2.59 28.94 2.41
C ASN A 261 1.39 29.82 2.76
N THR A 262 0.20 29.30 2.47
CA THR A 262 -1.08 29.96 2.79
C THR A 262 -1.51 29.74 4.25
N GLY A 263 -0.75 28.95 5.02
CA GLY A 263 -1.07 28.59 6.41
C GLY A 263 -2.28 27.67 6.58
N LYS A 264 -2.88 27.17 5.51
CA LYS A 264 -4.05 26.27 5.55
C LYS A 264 -3.85 25.03 4.70
N ALA A 265 -3.80 23.87 5.36
CA ALA A 265 -3.92 22.57 4.70
C ALA A 265 -5.35 22.40 4.14
N THR A 266 -5.47 21.84 2.93
CA THR A 266 -6.78 21.44 2.40
C THR A 266 -7.05 20.01 2.86
N PRO A 267 -8.02 19.79 3.78
CA PRO A 267 -8.27 18.46 4.33
C PRO A 267 -8.83 17.51 3.27
N THR A 268 -8.79 16.22 3.57
CA THR A 268 -9.53 15.23 2.80
C THR A 268 -11.04 15.34 3.10
N ASP A 269 -11.85 15.08 2.08
CA ASP A 269 -13.28 14.80 2.24
C ASP A 269 -13.50 13.32 2.62
N GLU A 270 -14.18 13.08 3.74
CA GLU A 270 -14.40 11.72 4.28
C GLU A 270 -15.31 10.86 3.41
N VAL A 271 -16.34 11.45 2.77
CA VAL A 271 -17.26 10.72 1.88
C VAL A 271 -16.52 10.24 0.64
N VAL A 272 -15.69 11.13 0.08
CA VAL A 272 -14.83 10.80 -1.07
C VAL A 272 -13.82 9.70 -0.68
N VAL A 273 -13.15 9.82 0.48
CA VAL A 273 -12.18 8.81 0.94
C VAL A 273 -12.84 7.46 1.16
N ALA A 274 -14.00 7.40 1.81
CA ALA A 274 -14.75 6.15 2.00
C ALA A 274 -15.10 5.49 0.64
N LYS A 275 -15.52 6.30 -0.35
CA LYS A 275 -15.82 5.81 -1.70
C LYS A 275 -14.58 5.32 -2.45
N ILE A 276 -13.43 5.98 -2.26
CA ILE A 276 -12.13 5.50 -2.78
C ILE A 276 -11.78 4.14 -2.18
N VAL A 277 -11.85 4.01 -0.86
CA VAL A 277 -11.56 2.76 -0.12
C VAL A 277 -12.44 1.63 -0.64
N ASN A 278 -13.76 1.84 -0.69
CA ASN A 278 -14.72 0.83 -1.15
C ASN A 278 -14.45 0.39 -2.60
N LYS A 279 -14.20 1.34 -3.52
CA LYS A 279 -13.90 1.01 -4.92
C LYS A 279 -12.61 0.19 -5.04
N LEU A 280 -11.53 0.64 -4.42
CA LEU A 280 -10.25 -0.06 -4.48
C LEU A 280 -10.30 -1.42 -3.82
N GLN A 281 -10.97 -1.53 -2.66
CA GLN A 281 -11.16 -2.79 -1.96
C GLN A 281 -11.89 -3.81 -2.84
N ASN A 282 -12.97 -3.40 -3.51
CA ASN A 282 -13.73 -4.28 -4.40
C ASN A 282 -12.92 -4.72 -5.64
N GLU A 283 -12.19 -3.82 -6.28
CA GLU A 283 -11.40 -4.16 -7.48
C GLU A 283 -10.16 -5.01 -7.14
N LEU A 284 -9.55 -4.77 -5.98
CA LEU A 284 -8.34 -5.49 -5.56
C LEU A 284 -8.68 -6.84 -4.93
N GLY A 285 -9.77 -6.93 -4.18
CA GLY A 285 -10.08 -8.09 -3.33
C GLY A 285 -9.22 -8.14 -2.06
N LEU A 286 -8.77 -6.98 -1.57
CA LEU A 286 -7.86 -6.88 -0.41
C LEU A 286 -8.56 -6.30 0.82
N SER A 287 -8.26 -6.84 1.99
CA SER A 287 -8.72 -6.31 3.28
C SER A 287 -7.69 -5.39 3.94
N MET A 288 -6.41 -5.52 3.60
CA MET A 288 -5.32 -4.77 4.24
C MET A 288 -4.44 -4.06 3.21
N PHE A 289 -4.63 -2.75 3.07
CA PHE A 289 -3.82 -1.94 2.16
C PHE A 289 -3.75 -0.49 2.62
N GLY A 290 -2.77 0.24 2.08
CA GLY A 290 -2.60 1.67 2.30
C GLY A 290 -2.74 2.42 1.00
N ILE A 291 -3.47 3.52 1.01
CA ILE A 291 -3.68 4.41 -0.14
C ILE A 291 -2.98 5.72 0.16
N ASP A 292 -2.15 6.19 -0.77
CA ASP A 292 -1.50 7.48 -0.68
C ASP A 292 -2.29 8.49 -1.53
N ILE A 293 -2.95 9.44 -0.85
CA ILE A 293 -3.80 10.47 -1.46
C ILE A 293 -3.15 11.84 -1.26
N VAL A 294 -3.17 12.66 -2.31
CA VAL A 294 -2.83 14.08 -2.23
C VAL A 294 -4.00 14.92 -2.72
N ILE A 295 -4.12 16.16 -2.24
CA ILE A 295 -5.17 17.08 -2.70
C ILE A 295 -4.56 18.06 -3.70
N GLU A 296 -5.11 18.10 -4.92
CA GLU A 296 -4.61 18.97 -5.99
C GLU A 296 -4.74 20.45 -5.60
N LYS A 297 -3.62 21.17 -5.65
CA LYS A 297 -3.51 22.58 -5.25
C LYS A 297 -4.58 23.44 -5.91
N GLY A 298 -5.29 24.22 -5.10
CA GLY A 298 -6.30 25.17 -5.57
C GLY A 298 -7.64 24.52 -5.92
N THR A 299 -7.79 23.23 -5.63
CA THR A 299 -9.03 22.47 -5.82
C THR A 299 -9.35 21.68 -4.55
N SER A 300 -10.39 20.85 -4.61
CA SER A 300 -10.68 19.82 -3.61
C SER A 300 -10.48 18.41 -4.17
N ASN A 301 -9.86 18.26 -5.34
CA ASN A 301 -9.74 16.97 -6.02
C ASN A 301 -8.77 16.05 -5.28
N HIS A 302 -9.21 14.81 -5.05
CA HIS A 302 -8.41 13.76 -4.44
C HIS A 302 -7.63 13.00 -5.50
N VAL A 303 -6.33 12.92 -5.31
CA VAL A 303 -5.43 12.32 -6.28
C VAL A 303 -4.76 11.12 -5.65
N VAL A 304 -5.10 9.93 -6.13
CA VAL A 304 -4.48 8.68 -5.67
C VAL A 304 -3.15 8.49 -6.40
N ILE A 305 -2.05 8.49 -5.66
CA ILE A 305 -0.69 8.49 -6.23
C ILE A 305 0.08 7.20 -6.00
N ASP A 306 -0.32 6.41 -5.00
CA ASP A 306 0.29 5.12 -4.70
C ASP A 306 -0.66 4.24 -3.87
N ILE A 307 -0.42 2.94 -3.90
CA ILE A 307 -1.15 1.95 -3.11
C ILE A 307 -0.19 0.84 -2.67
N ASN A 308 -0.31 0.39 -1.43
CA ASN A 308 0.65 -0.51 -0.81
C ASN A 308 -0.06 -1.65 -0.08
N TYR A 309 0.37 -2.90 -0.31
CA TYR A 309 -0.15 -4.04 0.44
C TYR A 309 0.37 -4.05 1.89
N PHE A 310 -0.55 -4.27 2.83
CA PHE A 310 -0.27 -4.46 4.26
C PHE A 310 0.81 -3.47 4.79
N PRO A 311 0.54 -2.15 4.76
CA PRO A 311 1.51 -1.09 5.06
C PRO A 311 1.91 -1.05 6.54
N GLY A 312 2.60 0.00 6.96
CA GLY A 312 3.11 0.10 8.33
C GLY A 312 2.08 0.39 9.42
N TYR A 313 0.93 0.97 9.08
CA TYR A 313 -0.11 1.42 10.02
C TYR A 313 0.39 2.36 11.14
N GLU A 314 1.53 3.01 10.94
CA GLU A 314 2.06 3.97 11.90
C GLU A 314 1.17 5.22 11.92
N GLY A 315 0.69 5.59 13.12
CA GLY A 315 -0.30 6.65 13.31
C GLY A 315 -1.77 6.18 13.22
N ALA A 316 -2.03 4.88 13.08
CA ALA A 316 -3.39 4.30 13.14
C ALA A 316 -3.55 3.45 14.43
N PRO A 317 -3.89 4.06 15.58
CA PRO A 317 -3.90 3.37 16.87
C PRO A 317 -4.98 2.30 17.02
N SER A 318 -6.07 2.39 16.25
CA SER A 318 -7.14 1.37 16.26
C SER A 318 -6.76 0.08 15.52
N PHE A 319 -5.74 0.12 14.67
CA PHE A 319 -5.39 -0.98 13.76
C PHE A 319 -5.23 -2.35 14.45
N PRO A 320 -4.55 -2.47 15.61
CA PRO A 320 -4.45 -3.76 16.30
C PRO A 320 -5.82 -4.37 16.63
N ALA A 321 -6.75 -3.56 17.14
CA ALA A 321 -8.09 -4.00 17.47
C ALA A 321 -8.92 -4.31 16.21
N ASP A 322 -8.82 -3.48 15.17
CA ASP A 322 -9.51 -3.69 13.89
C ASP A 322 -9.09 -5.03 13.25
N MET A 323 -7.80 -5.34 13.29
CA MET A 323 -7.25 -6.62 12.81
C MET A 323 -7.74 -7.83 13.61
N VAL A 324 -7.71 -7.76 14.94
CA VAL A 324 -8.20 -8.85 15.79
C VAL A 324 -9.70 -9.06 15.58
N ASN A 325 -10.48 -7.99 15.48
CA ASN A 325 -11.91 -8.08 15.20
C ASN A 325 -12.17 -8.73 13.84
N TYR A 326 -11.40 -8.36 12.81
CA TYR A 326 -11.54 -8.95 11.48
C TYR A 326 -11.18 -10.44 11.45
N ILE A 327 -10.08 -10.83 12.09
CA ILE A 327 -9.69 -12.24 12.21
C ILE A 327 -10.76 -13.03 12.96
N ASN A 328 -11.28 -12.50 14.07
CA ASN A 328 -12.38 -13.12 14.80
C ASN A 328 -13.65 -13.25 13.94
N GLN A 329 -13.99 -12.22 13.16
CA GLN A 329 -15.10 -12.32 12.21
C GLN A 329 -14.85 -13.49 11.27
N ILE A 330 -13.70 -13.62 10.62
CA ILE A 330 -13.46 -14.73 9.69
C ILE A 330 -13.53 -16.10 10.39
N LEU A 331 -12.95 -16.22 11.59
CA LEU A 331 -12.92 -17.49 12.33
C LEU A 331 -14.30 -17.95 12.84
N PHE A 332 -15.20 -17.00 13.13
CA PHE A 332 -16.43 -17.28 13.86
C PHE A 332 -17.72 -16.86 13.12
N THR A 333 -17.63 -16.26 11.92
CA THR A 333 -18.82 -15.93 11.11
C THR A 333 -19.51 -17.18 10.56
N ASP A 334 -18.77 -18.29 10.38
CA ASP A 334 -19.33 -19.58 9.95
C ASP A 334 -20.16 -20.31 11.05
N GLN A 335 -20.26 -19.76 12.27
CA GLN A 335 -21.06 -20.36 13.36
C GLN A 335 -22.44 -19.72 13.55
N ASN A 336 -22.72 -18.60 12.91
CA ASN A 336 -24.01 -17.89 13.00
C ASN A 336 -24.77 -17.92 11.67
N GLY A 337 -24.82 -19.09 11.03
CA GLY A 337 -25.70 -19.33 9.89
C GLY A 337 -27.14 -18.93 10.23
N VAL A 338 -27.60 -17.87 9.59
CA VAL A 338 -29.01 -17.63 9.29
C VAL A 338 -29.23 -17.99 7.83
#